data_AF-A0AA97DNH3-F1
#
_entry.id   AF-A0AA97DNH3-F1
#
_cell.length_a   1.000
_cell.length_b   1.000
_cell.length_c   1.000
_cell.angle_alpha   90.00
_cell.angle_beta   90.00
_cell.angle_gamma   90.00
#
_symmetry.space_group_name_H-M   'P 1'
#
loop_
_entity.id
_entity.type
_entity.pdbx_description
1 polymer ?
#
loop_
_entity_poly.entity_id
_entity_poly.type
_entity_poly.pdbx_seq_one_letter_code
_entity_poly.pdbx_strand_id
1 'polypeptide(L)'
;MNREEFESDPVWDQCHALKDEIARILPSADASERRDISRVEFIVDMLLGFRESAGLIAPLMNIYLTTPVRDYLETAKAQFRNHPGQSGYSQYTNAAREYAEHALTSAAAWPRPYAKGAQAQQMKTLFQDLIESQQRHIEALELHFAEVERQTQDLEGRLRERESAVLQELEAFSRRADSIDATIESEKQRIDAVVQTGMTTIDELKQQNNTTFKEWSDGRREDWKETINGLKADAEASKQEAEEALAELKKNETEFANVTSAATAGKLAREFETEATNSKRWGLALYLVGALFLAIAAIPLASILGDHTTEPDRLWPHLAARISIGILAASGATVLIRLGARFVTNSTASKRMALELRTMGPFLANVEDRSLVDSARLELVDRAFGKGYGDSATPSTDEGISASAFSHVVDLIKAVNK
;
A
#
# COMPACT_ATOMS: atom_id res chain seq x y z
N MET A 1 -0.39 84.48 -40.73
CA MET A 1 0.83 84.35 -39.90
C MET A 1 2.01 84.66 -40.78
N ASN A 2 3.06 85.31 -40.29
CA ASN A 2 4.27 85.47 -41.10
C ASN A 2 4.97 84.11 -41.30
N ARG A 3 5.85 83.99 -42.29
CA ARG A 3 6.51 82.72 -42.61
C ARG A 3 7.28 82.16 -41.40
N GLU A 4 8.00 83.00 -40.68
CA GLU A 4 8.73 82.60 -39.46
C GLU A 4 7.77 82.10 -38.36
N GLU A 5 6.62 82.74 -38.18
CA GLU A 5 5.59 82.32 -37.22
C GLU A 5 4.95 80.98 -37.61
N PHE A 6 4.79 80.72 -38.91
CA PHE A 6 4.29 79.44 -39.40
C PHE A 6 5.34 78.34 -39.26
N GLU A 7 6.60 78.60 -39.59
CA GLU A 7 7.69 77.62 -39.49
C GLU A 7 8.01 77.23 -38.03
N SER A 8 7.75 78.14 -37.08
CA SER A 8 7.89 77.96 -35.63
C SER A 8 6.58 77.60 -34.91
N ASP A 9 5.49 77.32 -35.64
CA ASP A 9 4.23 76.93 -35.02
C ASP A 9 4.39 75.61 -34.23
N PRO A 10 3.91 75.54 -32.98
CA PRO A 10 4.04 74.34 -32.14
C PRO A 10 3.45 73.05 -32.75
N VAL A 11 2.58 73.14 -33.75
CA VAL A 11 2.03 71.96 -34.45
C VAL A 11 3.14 71.09 -35.06
N TRP A 12 4.24 71.68 -35.52
CA TRP A 12 5.35 70.92 -36.11
C TRP A 12 6.16 70.17 -35.08
N ASP A 13 6.36 70.78 -33.90
CA ASP A 13 6.99 70.11 -32.77
C ASP A 13 6.14 68.93 -32.29
N GLN A 14 4.80 69.05 -32.35
CA GLN A 14 3.91 67.92 -32.04
C GLN A 14 4.05 66.79 -33.07
N CYS A 15 4.17 67.10 -34.36
CA CYS A 15 4.43 66.09 -35.39
C CYS A 15 5.73 65.31 -35.13
N HIS A 16 6.82 66.00 -34.81
CA HIS A 16 8.10 65.35 -34.51
C HIS A 16 8.03 64.53 -33.21
N ALA A 17 7.47 65.10 -32.14
CA ALA A 17 7.31 64.39 -30.87
C ALA A 17 6.41 63.14 -30.99
N LEU A 18 5.40 63.18 -31.87
CA LEU A 18 4.55 62.04 -32.16
C LEU A 18 5.32 60.92 -32.90
N LYS A 19 6.21 61.26 -33.83
CA LYS A 19 7.10 60.28 -34.47
C LYS A 19 8.03 59.60 -33.47
N ASP A 20 8.57 60.36 -32.51
CA ASP A 20 9.43 59.80 -31.48
C ASP A 20 8.68 58.79 -30.60
N GLU A 21 7.42 59.08 -30.23
CA GLU A 21 6.57 58.13 -29.48
C GLU A 21 6.19 56.90 -30.31
N ILE A 22 5.93 57.07 -31.62
CA ILE A 22 5.69 55.96 -32.54
C ILE A 22 6.92 55.04 -32.60
N ALA A 23 8.11 55.61 -32.77
CA ALA A 23 9.37 54.86 -32.83
C ALA A 23 9.64 54.06 -31.54
N ARG A 24 9.20 54.57 -30.38
CA ARG A 24 9.30 53.87 -29.09
C ARG A 24 8.43 52.62 -29.02
N ILE A 25 7.22 52.65 -29.61
CA ILE A 25 6.21 51.59 -29.45
C ILE A 25 6.31 50.53 -30.54
N LEU A 26 6.71 50.93 -31.75
CA LEU A 26 6.76 50.09 -32.95
C LEU A 26 7.48 48.73 -32.75
N PRO A 27 8.60 48.62 -31.98
CA PRO A 27 9.25 47.33 -31.76
C PRO A 27 8.39 46.31 -31.00
N SER A 28 7.51 46.79 -30.11
CA SER A 28 6.64 45.96 -29.27
C SER A 28 5.24 45.72 -29.84
N ALA A 29 4.90 46.40 -30.95
CA ALA A 29 3.56 46.41 -31.52
C ALA A 29 3.22 45.10 -32.25
N ASP A 30 2.00 44.61 -32.04
CA ASP A 30 1.44 43.48 -32.79
C ASP A 30 1.02 43.87 -34.23
N ALA A 31 0.59 42.90 -35.03
CA ALA A 31 0.23 43.14 -36.43
C ALA A 31 -0.96 44.11 -36.61
N SER A 32 -1.89 44.16 -35.65
CA SER A 32 -3.04 45.07 -35.68
C SER A 32 -2.62 46.49 -35.29
N GLU A 33 -1.82 46.62 -34.24
CA GLU A 33 -1.26 47.88 -33.74
C GLU A 33 -0.33 48.52 -34.78
N ARG A 34 0.50 47.72 -35.47
CA ARG A 34 1.38 48.20 -36.55
C ARG A 34 0.60 48.88 -37.67
N ARG A 35 -0.58 48.36 -38.04
CA ARG A 35 -1.42 48.97 -39.08
C ARG A 35 -1.88 50.37 -38.65
N ASP A 36 -2.35 50.51 -37.42
CA ASP A 36 -2.81 51.80 -36.88
C ASP A 36 -1.66 52.80 -36.75
N ILE A 37 -0.52 52.34 -36.24
CA ILE A 37 0.71 53.13 -36.09
C ILE A 37 1.18 53.66 -37.46
N SER A 38 1.28 52.80 -38.47
CA SER A 38 1.66 53.22 -39.83
C SER A 38 0.67 54.23 -40.42
N ARG A 39 -0.63 54.14 -40.08
CA ARG A 39 -1.60 55.14 -40.52
C ARG A 39 -1.38 56.49 -39.86
N VAL A 40 -1.07 56.52 -38.56
CA VAL A 40 -0.73 57.79 -37.89
C VAL A 40 0.55 58.38 -38.45
N GLU A 41 1.58 57.56 -38.64
CA GLU A 41 2.86 57.99 -39.23
C GLU A 41 2.66 58.64 -40.61
N PHE A 42 1.87 58.00 -41.49
CA PHE A 42 1.51 58.56 -42.79
C PHE A 42 0.83 59.94 -42.69
N ILE A 43 -0.09 60.12 -41.74
CA ILE A 43 -0.78 61.41 -41.55
C ILE A 43 0.21 62.48 -41.10
N VAL A 44 1.08 62.16 -40.15
CA VAL A 44 2.12 63.06 -39.66
C VAL A 44 3.10 63.45 -40.77
N ASP A 45 3.53 62.48 -41.58
CA ASP A 45 4.38 62.71 -42.75
C ASP A 45 3.72 63.65 -43.75
N MET A 46 2.42 63.47 -44.01
CA MET A 46 1.70 64.34 -44.92
C MET A 46 1.58 65.78 -44.36
N LEU A 47 1.39 65.95 -43.06
CA LEU A 47 1.39 67.28 -42.41
C LEU A 47 2.77 67.94 -42.49
N LEU A 48 3.85 67.18 -42.27
CA LEU A 48 5.22 67.69 -42.42
C LEU A 48 5.54 68.04 -43.89
N GLY A 49 5.09 67.23 -44.85
CA GLY A 49 5.20 67.54 -46.28
C GLY A 49 4.41 68.81 -46.67
N PHE A 50 3.27 69.05 -46.02
CA PHE A 50 2.55 70.32 -46.18
C PHE A 50 3.39 71.51 -45.69
N ARG A 51 4.04 71.41 -44.52
CA ARG A 51 4.94 72.47 -44.00
C ARG A 51 5.99 72.88 -45.03
N GLU A 52 6.65 71.90 -45.66
CA GLU A 52 7.69 72.14 -46.64
C GLU A 52 7.19 72.84 -47.91
N SER A 53 5.97 72.51 -48.35
CA SER A 53 5.36 73.10 -49.56
C SER A 53 4.62 74.43 -49.29
N ALA A 54 4.29 74.73 -48.03
CA ALA A 54 3.44 75.84 -47.64
C ALA A 54 4.16 77.20 -47.49
N GLY A 55 5.46 77.30 -47.77
CA GLY A 55 6.25 78.51 -47.53
C GLY A 55 5.72 79.83 -48.14
N LEU A 56 4.95 79.77 -49.25
CA LEU A 56 4.31 80.95 -49.88
C LEU A 56 2.86 81.19 -49.43
N ILE A 57 2.22 80.21 -48.81
CA ILE A 57 0.84 80.30 -48.31
C ILE A 57 0.78 80.49 -46.79
N ALA A 58 1.93 80.50 -46.10
CA ALA A 58 2.04 80.86 -44.68
C ALA A 58 1.27 82.15 -44.30
N PRO A 59 1.24 83.23 -45.12
CA PRO A 59 0.41 84.41 -44.84
C PRO A 59 -1.10 84.12 -44.74
N LEU A 60 -1.59 83.11 -45.46
CA LEU A 60 -2.98 82.67 -45.46
C LEU A 60 -3.29 81.71 -44.29
N MET A 61 -2.26 81.18 -43.64
CA MET A 61 -2.42 80.40 -42.42
C MET A 61 -2.71 81.34 -41.24
N ASN A 62 -3.58 80.90 -40.35
CA ASN A 62 -3.83 81.55 -39.07
C ASN A 62 -3.74 80.53 -37.94
N ILE A 63 -3.56 81.03 -36.72
CA ILE A 63 -3.46 80.17 -35.53
C ILE A 63 -4.74 79.35 -35.28
N TYR A 64 -5.89 79.84 -35.72
CA TYR A 64 -7.17 79.13 -35.61
C TYR A 64 -7.25 77.90 -36.51
N LEU A 65 -6.45 77.83 -37.58
CA LEU A 65 -6.35 76.66 -38.47
C LEU A 65 -5.34 75.63 -37.96
N THR A 66 -4.27 76.07 -37.29
CA THR A 66 -3.23 75.16 -36.75
C THR A 66 -3.59 74.62 -35.35
N THR A 67 -4.33 75.39 -34.55
CA THR A 67 -4.72 75.01 -33.17
C THR A 67 -5.48 73.68 -33.09
N PRO A 68 -6.56 73.44 -33.86
CA PRO A 68 -7.28 72.17 -33.77
C PRO A 68 -6.41 70.97 -34.14
N VAL A 69 -5.57 71.13 -35.17
CA VAL A 69 -4.62 70.08 -35.62
C VAL A 69 -3.63 69.78 -34.50
N ARG A 70 -3.04 70.81 -33.90
CA ARG A 70 -2.11 70.68 -32.78
C ARG A 70 -2.76 69.95 -31.60
N ASP A 71 -3.96 70.36 -31.19
CA ASP A 71 -4.63 69.81 -30.02
C ASP A 71 -4.99 68.31 -30.23
N TYR A 72 -5.39 67.93 -31.46
CA TYR A 72 -5.60 66.52 -31.81
C TYR A 72 -4.30 65.72 -31.86
N LEU A 73 -3.22 66.28 -32.42
CA LEU A 73 -1.90 65.62 -32.41
C LEU A 73 -1.34 65.45 -30.99
N GLU A 74 -1.54 66.44 -30.12
CA GLU A 74 -1.16 66.35 -28.72
C GLU A 74 -1.92 65.24 -28.01
N THR A 75 -3.22 65.09 -28.30
CA THR A 75 -4.05 64.01 -27.77
C THR A 75 -3.61 62.65 -28.31
N ALA A 76 -3.32 62.53 -29.61
CA ALA A 76 -2.80 61.32 -30.22
C ALA A 76 -1.45 60.91 -29.60
N LYS A 77 -0.56 61.89 -29.38
CA LYS A 77 0.71 61.68 -28.68
C LYS A 77 0.50 61.20 -27.25
N ALA A 78 -0.46 61.78 -26.52
CA ALA A 78 -0.79 61.32 -25.17
C ALA A 78 -1.26 59.85 -25.14
N GLN A 79 -2.02 59.41 -26.15
CA GLN A 79 -2.43 58.00 -26.26
C GLN A 79 -1.22 57.07 -26.46
N PHE A 80 -0.27 57.42 -27.35
CA PHE A 80 0.95 56.64 -27.49
C PHE A 80 1.84 56.69 -26.23
N ARG A 81 1.98 57.85 -25.59
CA ARG A 81 2.72 57.97 -24.33
C ARG A 81 2.16 57.06 -23.23
N ASN A 82 0.84 56.92 -23.17
CA ASN A 82 0.15 56.04 -22.22
C ASN A 82 0.21 54.55 -22.62
N HIS A 83 0.68 54.24 -23.82
CA HIS A 83 0.87 52.86 -24.27
C HIS A 83 1.99 52.17 -23.47
N PRO A 84 1.73 51.04 -22.81
CA PRO A 84 2.67 50.39 -21.88
C PRO A 84 3.84 49.67 -22.56
N GLY A 85 3.89 49.64 -23.90
CA GLY A 85 4.99 49.03 -24.66
C GLY A 85 4.97 47.49 -24.63
N GLN A 86 3.77 46.92 -24.51
CA GLN A 86 3.50 45.49 -24.59
C GLN A 86 2.37 45.25 -25.59
N SER A 87 2.26 44.05 -26.15
CA SER A 87 1.19 43.69 -27.07
C SER A 87 -0.17 43.58 -26.37
N GLY A 88 -1.26 43.75 -27.13
CA GLY A 88 -2.63 43.63 -26.62
C GLY A 88 -3.21 44.93 -26.04
N TYR A 89 -2.61 46.08 -26.36
CA TYR A 89 -3.05 47.40 -25.91
C TYR A 89 -3.52 48.28 -27.08
N SER A 90 -4.05 47.64 -28.11
CA SER A 90 -4.52 48.24 -29.37
C SER A 90 -5.58 49.32 -29.21
N GLN A 91 -6.25 49.40 -28.06
CA GLN A 91 -7.15 50.51 -27.74
C GLN A 91 -6.45 51.89 -27.78
N TYR A 92 -5.19 51.97 -27.34
CA TYR A 92 -4.43 53.23 -27.35
C TYR A 92 -3.96 53.59 -28.76
N THR A 93 -3.51 52.60 -29.56
CA THR A 93 -3.11 52.84 -30.95
C THR A 93 -4.32 53.19 -31.83
N ASN A 94 -5.47 52.57 -31.59
CA ASN A 94 -6.73 52.90 -32.25
C ASN A 94 -7.19 54.33 -31.90
N ALA A 95 -7.19 54.69 -30.61
CA ALA A 95 -7.54 56.04 -30.20
C ALA A 95 -6.57 57.08 -30.79
N ALA A 96 -5.27 56.80 -30.78
CA ALA A 96 -4.27 57.66 -31.41
C ALA A 96 -4.55 57.84 -32.92
N ARG A 97 -4.92 56.76 -33.63
CA ARG A 97 -5.34 56.81 -35.02
C ARG A 97 -6.56 57.69 -35.23
N GLU A 98 -7.61 57.54 -34.42
CA GLU A 98 -8.82 58.37 -34.52
C GLU A 98 -8.51 59.85 -34.36
N TYR A 99 -7.71 60.22 -33.36
CA TYR A 99 -7.29 61.62 -33.18
C TYR A 99 -6.40 62.13 -34.32
N ALA A 100 -5.51 61.30 -34.87
CA ALA A 100 -4.74 61.66 -36.06
C ALA A 100 -5.63 61.89 -37.30
N GLU A 101 -6.69 61.09 -37.48
CA GLU A 101 -7.67 61.30 -38.56
C GLU A 101 -8.49 62.59 -38.34
N HIS A 102 -8.78 62.97 -37.10
CA HIS A 102 -9.39 64.26 -36.78
C HIS A 102 -8.43 65.44 -37.05
N ALA A 103 -7.14 65.27 -36.77
CA ALA A 103 -6.11 66.23 -37.14
C ALA A 103 -6.05 66.42 -38.65
N LEU A 104 -6.06 65.32 -39.42
CA LEU A 104 -6.12 65.34 -40.88
C LEU A 104 -7.38 66.06 -41.39
N THR A 105 -8.55 65.73 -40.84
CA THR A 105 -9.82 66.36 -41.24
C THR A 105 -9.79 67.86 -40.99
N SER A 106 -9.20 68.29 -39.87
CA SER A 106 -9.03 69.71 -39.54
C SER A 106 -8.03 70.40 -40.47
N ALA A 107 -6.95 69.71 -40.85
CA ALA A 107 -5.98 70.19 -41.83
C ALA A 107 -6.55 70.31 -43.25
N ALA A 108 -7.67 69.65 -43.57
CA ALA A 108 -8.32 69.77 -44.88
C ALA A 108 -8.83 71.19 -45.17
N ALA A 109 -9.06 72.00 -44.12
CA ALA A 109 -9.42 73.41 -44.24
C ALA A 109 -8.22 74.33 -44.53
N TRP A 110 -6.99 73.80 -44.51
CA TRP A 110 -5.81 74.59 -44.79
C TRP A 110 -5.80 75.07 -46.26
N PRO A 111 -5.36 76.31 -46.53
CA PRO A 111 -5.18 76.81 -47.87
C PRO A 111 -4.33 75.84 -48.69
N ARG A 112 -4.84 75.43 -49.85
CA ARG A 112 -4.07 74.56 -50.73
C ARG A 112 -3.00 75.39 -51.43
N PRO A 113 -1.73 74.94 -51.46
CA PRO A 113 -0.72 75.62 -52.26
C PRO A 113 -1.13 75.53 -53.73
N TYR A 114 -1.48 76.67 -54.34
CA TYR A 114 -1.72 76.74 -55.79
C TYR A 114 -0.36 76.57 -56.47
N ALA A 115 -0.05 75.34 -56.88
CA ALA A 115 1.22 75.01 -57.48
C ALA A 115 1.43 75.78 -58.80
N LYS A 116 2.28 76.81 -58.78
CA LYS A 116 2.89 77.40 -59.98
C LYS A 116 4.41 77.44 -59.78
N GLY A 117 5.18 77.09 -60.82
CA GLY A 117 6.64 77.13 -60.80
C GLY A 117 7.27 76.13 -59.82
N ALA A 118 8.19 76.59 -58.97
CA ALA A 118 9.00 75.75 -58.08
C ALA A 118 8.19 74.84 -57.13
N GLN A 119 6.99 75.27 -56.71
CA GLN A 119 6.10 74.47 -55.85
C GLN A 119 5.50 73.24 -56.56
N ALA A 120 5.24 73.34 -57.86
CA ALA A 120 4.78 72.19 -58.65
C ALA A 120 5.89 71.13 -58.75
N GLN A 121 7.15 71.57 -58.80
CA GLN A 121 8.30 70.67 -58.84
C GLN A 121 8.52 69.98 -57.49
N GLN A 122 8.41 70.70 -56.37
CA GLN A 122 8.49 70.10 -55.03
C GLN A 122 7.37 69.08 -54.79
N MET A 123 6.13 69.41 -55.19
CA MET A 123 5.00 68.49 -55.09
C MET A 123 5.21 67.24 -55.94
N LYS A 124 5.80 67.39 -57.14
CA LYS A 124 6.15 66.26 -58.01
C LYS A 124 7.21 65.36 -57.36
N THR A 125 8.23 65.93 -56.73
CA THR A 125 9.24 65.16 -55.98
C THR A 125 8.61 64.40 -54.83
N LEU A 126 7.77 65.05 -54.01
CA LEU A 126 7.05 64.37 -52.92
C LEU A 126 6.18 63.21 -53.41
N PHE A 127 5.43 63.39 -54.51
CA PHE A 127 4.64 62.29 -55.08
C PHE A 127 5.51 61.15 -55.60
N GLN A 128 6.67 61.48 -56.19
CA GLN A 128 7.60 60.47 -56.69
C GLN A 128 8.22 59.68 -55.53
N ASP A 129 8.64 60.34 -54.46
CA ASP A 129 9.14 59.71 -53.24
C ASP A 129 8.06 58.81 -52.59
N LEU A 130 6.79 59.25 -52.62
CA LEU A 130 5.66 58.46 -52.12
C LEU A 130 5.43 57.19 -52.96
N ILE A 131 5.52 57.29 -54.29
CA ILE A 131 5.39 56.14 -55.19
C ILE A 131 6.55 55.16 -54.96
N GLU A 132 7.77 55.64 -54.83
CA GLU A 132 8.95 54.81 -54.54
C GLU A 132 8.85 54.15 -53.14
N SER A 133 8.31 54.86 -52.15
CA SER A 133 8.00 54.29 -50.84
C SER A 133 6.93 53.19 -50.93
N GLN A 134 5.85 53.41 -51.69
CA GLN A 134 4.82 52.40 -51.88
C GLN A 134 5.33 51.17 -52.62
N GLN A 135 6.18 51.33 -53.64
CA GLN A 135 6.81 50.21 -54.34
C GLN A 135 7.66 49.36 -53.40
N ARG A 136 8.50 49.98 -52.57
CA ARG A 136 9.29 49.26 -51.55
C ARG A 136 8.40 48.50 -50.56
N HIS A 137 7.25 49.07 -50.17
CA HIS A 137 6.31 48.37 -49.30
C HIS A 137 5.63 47.18 -50.00
N ILE A 138 5.30 47.30 -51.28
CA ILE A 138 4.74 46.18 -52.07
C ILE A 138 5.76 45.05 -52.17
N GLU A 139 7.01 45.35 -52.52
CA GLU A 139 8.09 44.34 -52.58
C GLU A 139 8.32 43.66 -51.22
N ALA A 140 8.32 44.44 -50.13
CA ALA A 140 8.43 43.88 -48.78
C ALA A 140 7.25 42.97 -48.43
N LEU A 141 6.04 43.32 -48.87
CA LEU A 141 4.84 42.52 -48.64
C LEU A 141 4.87 41.21 -49.43
N GLU A 142 5.34 41.25 -50.69
CA GLU A 142 5.52 40.06 -51.54
C GLU A 142 6.55 39.10 -50.95
N LEU A 143 7.68 39.61 -50.47
CA LEU A 143 8.68 38.80 -49.76
C LEU A 143 8.11 38.18 -48.48
N HIS A 144 7.33 38.93 -47.71
CA HIS A 144 6.70 38.41 -46.51
C HIS A 144 5.66 37.33 -46.84
N PHE A 145 4.87 37.53 -47.89
CA PHE A 145 3.89 36.55 -48.36
C PHE A 145 4.57 35.24 -48.78
N ALA A 146 5.65 35.32 -49.57
CA ALA A 146 6.42 34.14 -49.97
C ALA A 146 7.01 33.38 -48.78
N GLU A 147 7.48 34.10 -47.75
CA GLU A 147 8.00 33.48 -46.53
C GLU A 147 6.88 32.80 -45.72
N VAL A 148 5.71 33.43 -45.59
CA VAL A 148 4.55 32.82 -44.92
C VAL A 148 4.06 31.58 -45.67
N GLU A 149 4.05 31.61 -47.00
CA GLU A 149 3.69 30.45 -47.82
C GLU A 149 4.68 29.29 -47.60
N ARG A 150 5.98 29.59 -47.59
CA ARG A 150 7.03 28.60 -47.29
C ARG A 150 6.88 28.01 -45.89
N GLN A 151 6.59 28.84 -44.88
CA GLN A 151 6.35 28.37 -43.51
C GLN A 151 5.10 27.49 -43.41
N THR A 152 4.05 27.83 -44.17
CA THR A 152 2.81 27.05 -44.21
C THR A 152 3.06 25.68 -44.84
N GLN A 153 3.82 25.61 -45.94
CA GLN A 153 4.19 24.34 -46.58
C GLN A 153 5.08 23.47 -45.68
N ASP A 154 6.04 24.07 -44.95
CA ASP A 154 6.86 23.35 -43.96
C ASP A 154 6.00 22.77 -42.82
N LEU A 155 5.07 23.58 -42.29
CA LEU A 155 4.14 23.13 -41.25
C LEU A 155 3.24 21.99 -41.73
N GLU A 156 2.70 22.08 -42.95
CA GLU A 156 1.91 20.99 -43.55
C GLU A 156 2.75 19.71 -43.70
N GLY A 157 4.00 19.82 -44.14
CA GLY A 157 4.93 18.69 -44.24
C GLY A 157 5.15 18.02 -42.89
N ARG A 158 5.48 18.83 -41.87
CA ARG A 158 5.70 18.34 -40.49
C ARG A 158 4.44 17.74 -39.87
N LEU A 159 3.26 18.28 -40.19
CA LEU A 159 1.99 17.71 -39.74
C LEU A 159 1.73 16.34 -40.37
N ARG A 160 1.94 16.19 -41.68
CA ARG A 160 1.80 14.88 -42.36
C ARG A 160 2.80 13.84 -41.85
N GLU A 161 4.04 14.25 -41.59
CA GLU A 161 5.04 13.36 -40.98
C GLU A 161 4.61 12.89 -39.58
N ARG A 162 4.13 13.82 -38.74
CA ARG A 162 3.60 13.48 -37.41
C ARG A 162 2.37 12.59 -37.48
N GLU A 163 1.43 12.88 -38.39
CA GLU A 163 0.25 12.05 -38.62
C GLU A 163 0.64 10.63 -39.00
N SER A 164 1.58 10.47 -39.96
CA SER A 164 2.10 9.17 -40.35
C SER A 164 2.78 8.44 -39.18
N ALA A 165 3.57 9.14 -38.36
CA ALA A 165 4.24 8.54 -37.20
C ALA A 165 3.23 8.05 -36.15
N VAL A 166 2.21 8.86 -35.85
CA VAL A 166 1.13 8.50 -34.90
C VAL A 166 0.33 7.30 -35.41
N LEU A 167 0.01 7.24 -36.71
CA LEU A 167 -0.69 6.10 -37.29
C LEU A 167 0.13 4.81 -37.19
N GLN A 168 1.45 4.88 -37.41
CA GLN A 168 2.35 3.73 -37.25
C GLN A 168 2.44 3.27 -35.78
N GLU A 169 2.53 4.21 -34.84
CA GLU A 169 2.52 3.88 -33.40
C GLU A 169 1.19 3.24 -32.97
N LEU A 170 0.06 3.76 -33.47
CA LEU A 170 -1.27 3.20 -33.19
C LEU A 170 -1.38 1.76 -33.71
N GLU A 171 -0.91 1.49 -34.93
CA GLU A 171 -0.89 0.14 -35.48
C GLU A 171 0.01 -0.79 -34.65
N ALA A 172 1.17 -0.31 -34.19
CA ALA A 172 2.06 -1.07 -33.31
C ALA A 172 1.41 -1.37 -31.96
N PHE A 173 0.67 -0.42 -31.37
CA PHE A 173 -0.09 -0.64 -30.15
C PHE A 173 -1.22 -1.66 -30.35
N SER A 174 -1.96 -1.59 -31.45
CA SER A 174 -3.00 -2.57 -31.78
C SER A 174 -2.42 -3.98 -31.86
N ARG A 175 -1.30 -4.17 -32.58
CA ARG A 175 -0.63 -5.48 -32.68
C ARG A 175 -0.13 -6.00 -31.32
N ARG A 176 0.35 -5.11 -30.44
CA ARG A 176 0.75 -5.48 -29.08
C ARG A 176 -0.46 -5.91 -28.24
N ALA A 177 -1.59 -5.21 -28.36
CA ALA A 177 -2.82 -5.58 -27.67
C ALA A 177 -3.30 -6.97 -28.12
N ASP A 178 -3.37 -7.22 -29.43
CA ASP A 178 -3.76 -8.53 -29.98
C ASP A 178 -2.83 -9.66 -29.49
N SER A 179 -1.52 -9.40 -29.42
CA SER A 179 -0.54 -10.35 -28.90
C SER A 179 -0.71 -10.62 -27.40
N ILE A 180 -1.06 -9.60 -26.61
CA ILE A 180 -1.32 -9.76 -25.18
C ILE A 180 -2.59 -10.56 -24.97
N ASP A 181 -3.66 -10.26 -25.72
CA ASP A 181 -4.93 -11.00 -25.64
C ASP A 181 -4.74 -12.48 -25.99
N ALA A 182 -3.97 -12.78 -27.05
CA ALA A 182 -3.62 -14.16 -27.39
C ALA A 182 -2.82 -14.85 -26.28
N THR A 183 -1.91 -14.12 -25.61
CA THR A 183 -1.13 -14.66 -24.48
C THR A 183 -2.02 -14.92 -23.27
N ILE A 184 -2.93 -14.00 -22.94
CA ILE A 184 -3.89 -14.15 -21.84
C ILE A 184 -4.78 -15.37 -22.08
N GLU A 185 -5.28 -15.55 -23.30
CA GLU A 185 -6.15 -16.67 -23.62
C GLU A 185 -5.41 -18.01 -23.53
N SER A 186 -4.15 -18.05 -24.01
CA SER A 186 -3.27 -19.21 -23.83
C SER A 186 -3.01 -19.54 -22.34
N GLU A 187 -2.74 -18.50 -21.53
CA GLU A 187 -2.50 -18.66 -20.10
C GLU A 187 -3.76 -19.12 -19.34
N LYS A 188 -4.94 -18.63 -19.70
CA LYS A 188 -6.22 -19.13 -19.15
C LYS A 188 -6.40 -20.62 -19.43
N GLN A 189 -6.20 -21.03 -20.69
CA GLN A 189 -6.29 -22.45 -21.07
C GLN A 189 -5.28 -23.31 -20.30
N ARG A 190 -4.05 -22.80 -20.10
CA ARG A 190 -3.03 -23.48 -19.30
C ARG A 190 -3.44 -23.61 -17.84
N ILE A 191 -3.96 -22.54 -17.23
CA ILE A 191 -4.44 -22.54 -15.85
C ILE A 191 -5.60 -23.52 -15.68
N ASP A 192 -6.58 -23.49 -16.59
CA ASP A 192 -7.73 -24.42 -16.56
C ASP A 192 -7.26 -25.87 -16.65
N ALA A 193 -6.30 -26.17 -17.52
CA ALA A 193 -5.71 -27.51 -17.62
C ALA A 193 -4.99 -27.94 -16.33
N VAL A 194 -4.23 -27.03 -15.70
CA VAL A 194 -3.55 -27.28 -14.41
C VAL A 194 -4.56 -27.48 -13.29
N VAL A 195 -5.62 -26.68 -13.24
CA VAL A 195 -6.69 -26.80 -12.23
C VAL A 195 -7.42 -28.14 -12.40
N GLN A 196 -7.78 -28.50 -13.64
CA GLN A 196 -8.45 -29.77 -13.91
C GLN A 196 -7.57 -30.96 -13.53
N THR A 197 -6.28 -30.93 -13.90
CA THR A 197 -5.30 -31.97 -13.52
C THR A 197 -5.07 -32.02 -12.01
N GLY A 198 -5.06 -30.85 -11.35
CA GLY A 198 -4.96 -30.77 -9.89
C GLY A 198 -6.18 -31.37 -9.20
N MET A 199 -7.38 -31.10 -9.70
CA MET A 199 -8.62 -31.68 -9.17
C MET A 199 -8.64 -33.20 -9.31
N THR A 200 -8.26 -33.75 -10.47
CA THR A 200 -8.18 -35.20 -10.66
C THR A 200 -7.15 -35.83 -9.71
N THR A 201 -5.98 -35.21 -9.55
CA THR A 201 -4.93 -35.69 -8.64
C THR A 201 -5.39 -35.67 -7.18
N ILE A 202 -6.09 -34.62 -6.76
CA ILE A 202 -6.65 -34.53 -5.40
C ILE A 202 -7.68 -35.63 -5.17
N ASP A 203 -8.55 -35.89 -6.14
CA ASP A 203 -9.57 -36.93 -6.00
C ASP A 203 -8.96 -38.34 -5.98
N GLU A 204 -7.92 -38.59 -6.79
CA GLU A 204 -7.12 -39.82 -6.72
C GLU A 204 -6.45 -39.98 -5.34
N LEU A 205 -5.82 -38.93 -4.81
CA LEU A 205 -5.20 -38.95 -3.48
C LEU A 205 -6.23 -39.18 -2.36
N LYS A 206 -7.43 -38.58 -2.46
CA LYS A 206 -8.53 -38.83 -1.51
C LYS A 206 -8.98 -40.28 -1.58
N GLN A 207 -9.13 -40.85 -2.77
CA GLN A 207 -9.53 -42.23 -2.95
C GLN A 207 -8.48 -43.20 -2.43
N GLN A 208 -7.20 -42.93 -2.71
CA GLN A 208 -6.08 -43.70 -2.20
C GLN A 208 -6.01 -43.63 -0.67
N ASN A 209 -6.09 -42.43 -0.08
CA ASN A 209 -6.05 -42.26 1.37
C ASN A 209 -7.24 -42.95 2.06
N ASN A 210 -8.45 -42.85 1.50
CA ASN A 210 -9.62 -43.57 2.03
C ASN A 210 -9.43 -45.09 1.97
N THR A 211 -8.85 -45.61 0.89
CA THR A 211 -8.55 -47.04 0.73
C THR A 211 -7.52 -47.48 1.76
N THR A 212 -6.38 -46.80 1.82
CA THR A 212 -5.29 -47.08 2.78
C THR A 212 -5.76 -46.99 4.23
N PHE A 213 -6.56 -45.96 4.56
CA PHE A 213 -7.11 -45.80 5.90
C PHE A 213 -8.08 -46.93 6.26
N LYS A 214 -8.91 -47.36 5.31
CA LYS A 214 -9.83 -48.48 5.51
C LYS A 214 -9.08 -49.80 5.72
N GLU A 215 -8.10 -50.10 4.88
CA GLU A 215 -7.23 -51.28 5.02
C GLU A 215 -6.48 -51.28 6.36
N TRP A 216 -5.89 -50.15 6.74
CA TRP A 216 -5.22 -49.98 8.03
C TRP A 216 -6.20 -50.17 9.21
N SER A 217 -7.40 -49.59 9.13
CA SER A 217 -8.42 -49.70 10.18
C SER A 217 -8.94 -51.12 10.32
N ASP A 218 -9.13 -51.84 9.22
CA ASP A 218 -9.64 -53.21 9.24
C ASP A 218 -8.54 -54.17 9.75
N GLY A 219 -7.29 -54.00 9.32
CA GLY A 219 -6.14 -54.74 9.88
C GLY A 219 -5.98 -54.52 11.38
N ARG A 220 -6.09 -53.27 11.86
CA ARG A 220 -6.02 -52.97 13.30
C ARG A 220 -7.17 -53.58 14.10
N ARG A 221 -8.37 -53.68 13.53
CA ARG A 221 -9.49 -54.37 14.20
C ARG A 221 -9.23 -55.85 14.33
N GLU A 222 -8.61 -56.46 13.33
CA GLU A 222 -8.25 -57.88 13.35
C GLU A 222 -7.15 -58.16 14.37
N ASP A 223 -6.05 -57.40 14.34
CA ASP A 223 -4.97 -57.46 15.34
C ASP A 223 -5.50 -57.30 16.77
N TRP A 224 -6.41 -56.33 16.97
CA TRP A 224 -7.01 -56.06 18.28
C TRP A 224 -7.90 -57.20 18.74
N LYS A 225 -8.66 -57.81 17.83
CA LYS A 225 -9.51 -58.97 18.12
C LYS A 225 -8.68 -60.18 18.49
N GLU A 226 -7.57 -60.42 17.80
CA GLU A 226 -6.62 -61.48 18.13
C GLU A 226 -5.99 -61.25 19.51
N THR A 227 -5.54 -60.02 19.79
CA THR A 227 -4.98 -59.63 21.09
C THR A 227 -5.98 -59.81 22.23
N ILE A 228 -7.23 -59.37 22.04
CA ILE A 228 -8.29 -59.56 23.04
C ILE A 228 -8.60 -61.04 23.27
N ASN A 229 -8.67 -61.85 22.21
CA ASN A 229 -8.92 -63.28 22.35
C ASN A 229 -7.78 -63.98 23.10
N GLY A 230 -6.53 -63.61 22.82
CA GLY A 230 -5.36 -64.08 23.57
C GLY A 230 -5.43 -63.69 25.04
N LEU A 231 -5.66 -62.40 25.34
CA LEU A 231 -5.85 -61.91 26.71
C LEU A 231 -7.00 -62.61 27.43
N LYS A 232 -8.10 -62.91 26.72
CA LYS A 232 -9.23 -63.64 27.27
C LYS A 232 -8.83 -65.07 27.61
N ALA A 233 -8.13 -65.76 26.72
CA ALA A 233 -7.62 -67.12 26.98
C ALA A 233 -6.64 -67.14 28.16
N ASP A 234 -5.72 -66.18 28.23
CA ASP A 234 -4.78 -66.03 29.34
C ASP A 234 -5.50 -65.73 30.66
N ALA A 235 -6.53 -64.88 30.64
CA ALA A 235 -7.36 -64.59 31.80
C ALA A 235 -8.18 -65.80 32.24
N GLU A 236 -8.70 -66.60 31.31
CA GLU A 236 -9.42 -67.84 31.59
C GLU A 236 -8.48 -68.89 32.21
N ALA A 237 -7.25 -69.01 31.67
CA ALA A 237 -6.21 -69.88 32.21
C ALA A 237 -5.76 -69.44 33.61
N SER A 238 -5.52 -68.14 33.81
CA SER A 238 -5.16 -67.58 35.11
C SER A 238 -6.29 -67.71 36.13
N LYS A 239 -7.56 -67.57 35.69
CA LYS A 239 -8.72 -67.84 36.53
C LYS A 239 -8.75 -69.31 36.95
N GLN A 240 -8.51 -70.24 36.03
CA GLN A 240 -8.47 -71.66 36.34
C GLN A 240 -7.32 -71.99 37.31
N GLU A 241 -6.13 -71.45 37.07
CA GLU A 241 -4.98 -71.59 37.98
C GLU A 241 -5.28 -70.99 39.37
N ALA A 242 -5.95 -69.83 39.43
CA ALA A 242 -6.38 -69.23 40.68
C ALA A 242 -7.47 -70.05 41.39
N GLU A 243 -8.39 -70.69 40.65
CA GLU A 243 -9.40 -71.60 41.21
C GLU A 243 -8.75 -72.88 41.76
N GLU A 244 -7.76 -73.43 41.05
CA GLU A 244 -6.94 -74.57 41.49
C GLU A 244 -6.11 -74.21 42.72
N ALA A 245 -5.41 -73.07 42.70
CA ALA A 245 -4.64 -72.56 43.83
C ALA A 245 -5.54 -72.18 45.01
N LEU A 246 -6.78 -71.72 44.79
CA LEU A 246 -7.76 -71.47 45.85
C LEU A 246 -8.31 -72.78 46.43
N ALA A 247 -8.53 -73.80 45.60
CA ALA A 247 -8.90 -75.14 46.07
C ALA A 247 -7.76 -75.77 46.89
N GLU A 248 -6.51 -75.61 46.43
CA GLU A 248 -5.31 -76.02 47.16
C GLU A 248 -5.12 -75.19 48.44
N LEU A 249 -5.34 -73.87 48.40
CA LEU A 249 -5.31 -73.01 49.59
C LEU A 249 -6.42 -73.36 50.56
N LYS A 250 -7.62 -73.73 50.14
CA LYS A 250 -8.67 -74.21 51.06
C LYS A 250 -8.30 -75.54 51.71
N LYS A 251 -7.68 -76.45 50.94
CA LYS A 251 -7.14 -77.71 51.45
C LYS A 251 -5.97 -77.47 52.41
N ASN A 252 -5.11 -76.53 52.08
CA ASN A 252 -3.99 -76.10 52.91
C ASN A 252 -4.48 -75.25 54.09
N GLU A 253 -5.56 -74.47 54.00
CA GLU A 253 -6.18 -73.71 55.09
C GLU A 253 -6.80 -74.66 56.10
N THR A 254 -7.37 -75.78 55.67
CA THR A 254 -7.70 -76.87 56.59
C THR A 254 -6.48 -77.51 57.27
N GLU A 255 -5.29 -77.47 56.66
CA GLU A 255 -4.02 -77.91 57.26
C GLU A 255 -3.26 -76.81 58.05
N PHE A 256 -3.45 -75.53 57.71
CA PHE A 256 -2.73 -74.34 58.19
C PHE A 256 -3.57 -73.41 59.07
N ALA A 257 -4.87 -73.69 59.27
CA ALA A 257 -5.67 -73.15 60.36
C ALA A 257 -5.01 -73.42 61.74
N ASN A 258 -4.02 -74.32 61.78
CA ASN A 258 -3.19 -74.57 62.94
C ASN A 258 -1.86 -73.78 63.00
N VAL A 259 -1.39 -73.06 61.96
CA VAL A 259 0.04 -72.62 61.93
C VAL A 259 0.37 -71.16 61.55
N THR A 260 -0.42 -70.35 60.83
CA THR A 260 0.17 -69.09 60.28
C THR A 260 -0.71 -67.85 60.28
N SER A 261 -0.77 -67.18 61.44
CA SER A 261 -1.28 -65.80 61.60
C SER A 261 -0.19 -64.72 61.64
N ALA A 262 1.07 -65.04 61.29
CA ALA A 262 2.22 -64.16 61.57
C ALA A 262 2.99 -63.61 60.34
N ALA A 263 2.65 -63.99 59.10
CA ALA A 263 3.50 -63.69 57.93
C ALA A 263 2.97 -62.62 56.95
N THR A 264 1.83 -61.98 57.23
CA THR A 264 1.13 -61.10 56.26
C THR A 264 1.68 -59.66 56.21
N ALA A 265 2.30 -59.16 57.28
CA ALA A 265 2.72 -57.74 57.33
C ALA A 265 3.94 -57.40 56.45
N GLY A 266 4.88 -58.34 56.27
CA GLY A 266 6.12 -58.09 55.52
C GLY A 266 5.94 -58.06 54.00
N LYS A 267 4.91 -58.72 53.47
CA LYS A 267 4.66 -58.83 52.03
C LYS A 267 3.96 -57.57 51.48
N LEU A 268 2.98 -57.03 52.21
CA LEU A 268 2.29 -55.78 51.87
C LEU A 268 3.25 -54.56 51.82
N ALA A 269 4.18 -54.44 52.77
CA ALA A 269 5.13 -53.33 52.78
C ALA A 269 6.06 -53.29 51.56
N ARG A 270 6.39 -54.48 51.00
CA ARG A 270 7.28 -54.61 49.83
C ARG A 270 6.56 -54.25 48.52
N GLU A 271 5.25 -54.49 48.43
CA GLU A 271 4.44 -54.07 47.29
C GLU A 271 4.26 -52.54 47.23
N PHE A 272 4.05 -51.86 48.37
CA PHE A 272 3.95 -50.39 48.39
C PHE A 272 5.26 -49.68 48.02
N GLU A 273 6.42 -50.26 48.37
CA GLU A 273 7.73 -49.72 47.98
C GLU A 273 7.99 -49.85 46.47
N THR A 274 7.50 -50.93 45.87
CA THR A 274 7.60 -51.20 44.42
C THR A 274 6.68 -50.28 43.62
N GLU A 275 5.44 -50.07 44.08
CA GLU A 275 4.50 -49.14 43.44
C GLU A 275 5.00 -47.69 43.52
N ALA A 276 5.47 -47.25 44.70
CA ALA A 276 5.96 -45.89 44.89
C ALA A 276 7.21 -45.56 44.05
N THR A 277 8.09 -46.54 43.79
CA THR A 277 9.27 -46.33 42.94
C THR A 277 8.92 -46.25 41.45
N ASN A 278 7.93 -47.02 40.99
CA ASN A 278 7.40 -46.91 39.63
C ASN A 278 6.66 -45.59 39.40
N SER A 279 5.80 -45.13 40.31
CA SER A 279 5.10 -43.85 40.13
C SER A 279 6.07 -42.65 40.05
N LYS A 280 7.20 -42.69 40.78
CA LYS A 280 8.24 -41.66 40.71
C LYS A 280 8.94 -41.62 39.34
N ARG A 281 9.20 -42.79 38.75
CA ARG A 281 9.83 -42.90 37.41
C ARG A 281 8.92 -42.34 36.33
N TRP A 282 7.63 -42.68 36.37
CA TRP A 282 6.64 -42.14 35.44
C TRP A 282 6.42 -40.62 35.60
N GLY A 283 6.39 -40.12 36.84
CA GLY A 283 6.33 -38.69 37.10
C GLY A 283 7.53 -37.92 36.52
N LEU A 284 8.75 -38.45 36.68
CA LEU A 284 9.98 -37.88 36.08
C LEU A 284 9.98 -37.96 34.55
N ALA A 285 9.51 -39.07 33.96
CA ALA A 285 9.38 -39.21 32.52
C ALA A 285 8.40 -38.17 31.94
N LEU A 286 7.26 -37.94 32.59
CA LEU A 286 6.28 -36.94 32.17
C LEU A 286 6.82 -35.50 32.29
N TYR A 287 7.61 -35.19 33.33
CA TYR A 287 8.32 -33.92 33.43
C TYR A 287 9.32 -33.71 32.28
N LEU A 288 10.08 -34.75 31.93
CA LEU A 288 11.03 -34.69 30.81
C LEU A 288 10.33 -34.51 29.47
N VAL A 289 9.22 -35.22 29.24
CA VAL A 289 8.41 -35.04 28.02
C VAL A 289 7.80 -33.64 27.97
N GLY A 290 7.25 -33.13 29.08
CA GLY A 290 6.74 -31.76 29.17
C GLY A 290 7.81 -30.70 28.89
N ALA A 291 9.03 -30.88 29.42
CA ALA A 291 10.16 -30.00 29.13
C ALA A 291 10.60 -30.07 27.66
N LEU A 292 10.55 -31.26 27.04
CA LEU A 292 10.84 -31.44 25.62
C LEU A 292 9.83 -30.70 24.72
N PHE A 293 8.54 -30.74 25.07
CA PHE A 293 7.50 -29.98 24.36
C PHE A 293 7.77 -28.46 24.41
N LEU A 294 8.20 -27.93 25.56
CA LEU A 294 8.57 -26.52 25.69
C LEU A 294 9.84 -26.17 24.89
N ALA A 295 10.83 -27.07 24.86
CA ALA A 295 12.04 -26.88 24.07
C ALA A 295 11.75 -26.83 22.56
N ILE A 296 10.90 -27.73 22.06
CA ILE A 296 10.49 -27.75 20.64
C ILE A 296 9.72 -26.48 20.28
N ALA A 297 8.87 -25.98 21.17
CA ALA A 297 8.12 -24.75 20.98
C ALA A 297 9.00 -23.48 21.00
N ALA A 298 10.10 -23.50 21.76
CA ALA A 298 11.01 -22.36 21.88
C ALA A 298 11.88 -22.13 20.63
N ILE A 299 12.25 -23.20 19.90
CA ILE A 299 13.10 -23.14 18.70
C ILE A 299 12.55 -22.19 17.60
N PRO A 300 11.28 -22.30 17.14
CA PRO A 300 10.73 -21.43 16.11
C PRO A 300 10.43 -20.00 16.58
N LEU A 301 10.33 -19.76 17.89
CA LEU A 301 10.20 -18.42 18.47
C LEU A 301 11.56 -17.72 18.55
N ALA A 302 12.63 -18.46 18.90
CA ALA A 302 13.99 -17.93 18.94
C ALA A 302 14.53 -17.56 17.55
N SER A 303 14.13 -18.28 16.49
CA SER A 303 14.56 -17.97 15.12
C SER A 303 14.02 -16.62 14.59
N ILE A 304 12.92 -16.11 15.14
CA ILE A 304 12.36 -14.79 14.79
C ILE A 304 13.23 -13.64 15.31
N LEU A 305 13.90 -13.82 16.46
CA LEU A 305 14.83 -12.80 16.99
C LEU A 305 16.13 -12.69 16.18
N GLY A 306 16.49 -13.74 15.43
CA GLY A 306 17.75 -13.81 14.69
C GLY A 306 17.66 -13.42 13.21
N ASP A 307 16.47 -13.41 12.61
CA ASP A 307 16.31 -13.26 11.16
C ASP A 307 15.77 -11.87 10.80
N HIS A 308 16.63 -11.01 10.24
CA HIS A 308 16.29 -9.62 9.87
C HIS A 308 15.92 -9.46 8.39
N THR A 309 15.61 -10.56 7.68
CA THR A 309 15.52 -10.57 6.20
C THR A 309 14.11 -10.77 5.63
N THR A 310 13.07 -10.83 6.44
CA THR A 310 11.71 -11.16 5.95
C THR A 310 10.91 -9.91 5.55
N GLU A 311 10.42 -9.89 4.31
CA GLU A 311 9.59 -8.83 3.73
C GLU A 311 8.32 -8.52 4.58
N PRO A 312 7.94 -7.24 4.74
CA PRO A 312 6.93 -6.81 5.71
C PRO A 312 5.53 -7.40 5.50
N ASP A 313 5.15 -7.73 4.26
CA ASP A 313 3.79 -8.18 3.93
C ASP A 313 3.51 -9.67 4.24
N ARG A 314 4.55 -10.47 4.51
CA ARG A 314 4.41 -11.90 4.91
C ARG A 314 4.66 -12.17 6.39
N LEU A 315 5.04 -11.15 7.17
CA LEU A 315 5.39 -11.31 8.59
C LEU A 315 4.18 -11.72 9.46
N TRP A 316 3.01 -11.10 9.22
CA TRP A 316 1.85 -11.27 10.11
C TRP A 316 1.23 -12.69 10.09
N PRO A 317 1.00 -13.34 8.93
CA PRO A 317 0.46 -14.69 8.90
C PRO A 317 1.42 -15.73 9.51
N HIS A 318 2.73 -15.59 9.25
CA HIS A 318 3.74 -16.51 9.78
C HIS A 318 3.96 -16.34 11.29
N LEU A 319 3.87 -15.11 11.80
CA LEU A 319 3.94 -14.84 13.24
C LEU A 319 2.73 -15.43 13.98
N ALA A 320 1.52 -15.22 13.46
CA ALA A 320 0.29 -15.76 14.05
C ALA A 320 0.30 -17.30 14.12
N ALA A 321 0.72 -17.97 13.04
CA ALA A 321 0.83 -19.42 13.01
C ALA A 321 1.83 -19.95 14.05
N ARG A 322 3.01 -19.32 14.18
CA ARG A 322 4.04 -19.76 15.14
C ARG A 322 3.67 -19.51 16.60
N ILE A 323 3.01 -18.38 16.90
CA ILE A 323 2.48 -18.09 18.24
C ILE A 323 1.41 -19.12 18.63
N SER A 324 0.52 -19.50 17.71
CA SER A 324 -0.53 -20.49 17.99
C SER A 324 0.05 -21.88 18.35
N ILE A 325 1.11 -22.31 17.66
CA ILE A 325 1.84 -23.56 17.96
C ILE A 325 2.51 -23.47 19.34
N GLY A 326 3.10 -22.32 19.67
CA GLY A 326 3.71 -22.06 20.98
C GLY A 326 2.70 -22.17 22.13
N ILE A 327 1.52 -21.58 21.98
CA ILE A 327 0.43 -21.65 22.97
C ILE A 327 -0.05 -23.10 23.14
N LEU A 328 -0.24 -23.84 22.03
CA LEU A 328 -0.69 -25.22 22.07
C LEU A 328 0.34 -26.12 22.77
N ALA A 329 1.63 -25.99 22.44
CA ALA A 329 2.70 -26.74 23.09
C ALA A 329 2.86 -26.37 24.58
N ALA A 330 2.75 -25.09 24.93
CA ALA A 330 2.80 -24.65 26.33
C ALA A 330 1.63 -25.21 27.15
N SER A 331 0.43 -25.25 26.58
CA SER A 331 -0.74 -25.84 27.25
C SER A 331 -0.57 -27.35 27.48
N GLY A 332 -0.09 -28.09 26.47
CA GLY A 332 0.18 -29.53 26.59
C GLY A 332 1.27 -29.84 27.61
N ALA A 333 2.36 -29.05 27.59
CA ALA A 333 3.42 -29.17 28.58
C ALA A 333 2.94 -28.90 30.01
N THR A 334 2.09 -27.88 30.20
CA THR A 334 1.52 -27.54 31.52
C THR A 334 0.71 -28.70 32.10
N VAL A 335 -0.11 -29.36 31.27
CA VAL A 335 -0.90 -30.53 31.68
C VAL A 335 0.02 -31.70 32.08
N LEU A 336 1.03 -32.00 31.27
CA LEU A 336 1.98 -33.08 31.54
C LEU A 336 2.82 -32.83 32.81
N ILE A 337 3.27 -31.60 33.01
CA ILE A 337 4.01 -31.16 34.20
C ILE A 337 3.11 -31.26 35.45
N ARG A 338 1.83 -30.89 35.35
CA ARG A 338 0.86 -31.01 36.47
C ARG A 338 0.53 -32.46 36.81
N LEU A 339 0.42 -33.34 35.80
CA LEU A 339 0.28 -34.78 35.99
C LEU A 339 1.54 -35.38 36.63
N GLY A 340 2.73 -35.02 36.13
CA GLY A 340 4.01 -35.42 36.70
C GLY A 340 4.14 -35.01 38.17
N ALA A 341 3.73 -33.79 38.52
CA ALA A 341 3.68 -33.30 39.89
C ALA A 341 2.82 -34.19 40.79
N ARG A 342 1.61 -34.54 40.33
CA ARG A 342 0.69 -35.42 41.06
C ARG A 342 1.27 -36.82 41.29
N PHE A 343 1.93 -37.40 40.29
CA PHE A 343 2.58 -38.71 40.45
C PHE A 343 3.75 -38.68 41.43
N VAL A 344 4.54 -37.61 41.43
CA VAL A 344 5.66 -37.44 42.38
C VAL A 344 5.15 -37.20 43.81
N THR A 345 4.10 -36.38 43.99
CA THR A 345 3.51 -36.16 45.32
C THR A 345 2.90 -37.45 45.89
N ASN A 346 2.23 -38.24 45.05
CA ASN A 346 1.66 -39.53 45.46
C ASN A 346 2.76 -40.53 45.84
N SER A 347 3.87 -40.57 45.11
CA SER A 347 5.03 -41.41 45.46
C SER A 347 5.62 -41.07 46.84
N THR A 348 5.76 -39.78 47.16
CA THR A 348 6.29 -39.35 48.47
C THR A 348 5.33 -39.71 49.61
N ALA A 349 4.02 -39.61 49.38
CA ALA A 349 3.00 -40.04 50.34
C ALA A 349 3.05 -41.55 50.59
N SER A 350 3.11 -42.36 49.53
CA SER A 350 3.21 -43.83 49.65
C SER A 350 4.51 -44.28 50.34
N LYS A 351 5.64 -43.60 50.11
CA LYS A 351 6.91 -43.89 50.81
C LYS A 351 6.85 -43.56 52.29
N ARG A 352 6.20 -42.46 52.66
CA ARG A 352 6.00 -42.09 54.06
C ARG A 352 5.13 -43.13 54.77
N MET A 353 4.08 -43.62 54.12
CA MET A 353 3.23 -44.67 54.64
C MET A 353 3.97 -46.02 54.78
N ALA A 354 4.79 -46.40 53.81
CA ALA A 354 5.62 -47.61 53.90
C ALA A 354 6.61 -47.54 55.08
N LEU A 355 7.16 -46.35 55.36
CA LEU A 355 8.00 -46.11 56.53
C LEU A 355 7.21 -46.18 57.83
N GLU A 356 6.03 -45.57 57.89
CA GLU A 356 5.17 -45.59 59.09
C GLU A 356 4.69 -47.01 59.44
N LEU A 357 4.28 -47.80 58.44
CA LEU A 357 3.92 -49.23 58.63
C LEU A 357 5.11 -50.09 59.07
N ARG A 358 6.31 -49.82 58.54
CA ARG A 358 7.54 -50.54 58.93
C ARG A 358 7.98 -50.18 60.36
N THR A 359 7.74 -48.95 60.81
CA THR A 359 8.07 -48.52 62.18
C THR A 359 7.10 -49.02 63.25
N MET A 360 5.86 -49.37 62.89
CA MET A 360 4.85 -49.92 63.82
C MET A 360 5.01 -51.41 64.12
N GLY A 361 5.66 -52.17 63.22
CA GLY A 361 5.86 -53.61 63.37
C GLY A 361 6.46 -54.05 64.72
N PRO A 362 7.51 -53.39 65.24
CA PRO A 362 8.12 -53.74 66.53
C PRO A 362 7.28 -53.36 67.76
N PHE A 363 6.45 -52.30 67.69
CA PHE A 363 5.67 -51.82 68.83
C PHE A 363 4.39 -52.63 69.08
N LEU A 364 3.84 -53.24 68.05
CA LEU A 364 2.65 -54.09 68.13
C LEU A 364 2.97 -55.58 68.37
N ALA A 365 4.25 -55.95 68.44
CA ALA A 365 4.68 -57.34 68.58
C ALA A 365 4.38 -57.96 69.96
N ASN A 366 4.16 -57.14 71.00
CA ASN A 366 3.95 -57.59 72.39
C ASN A 366 2.53 -57.36 72.92
N VAL A 367 1.55 -57.08 72.05
CA VAL A 367 0.14 -56.88 72.46
C VAL A 367 -0.63 -58.18 72.23
N GLU A 368 -1.15 -58.81 73.30
CA GLU A 368 -1.82 -60.12 73.23
C GLU A 368 -3.21 -60.07 72.56
N ASP A 369 -3.88 -58.91 72.55
CA ASP A 369 -5.20 -58.75 71.96
C ASP A 369 -5.15 -58.36 70.48
N ARG A 370 -5.29 -59.37 69.61
CA ARG A 370 -5.14 -59.23 68.15
C ARG A 370 -6.24 -58.37 67.50
N SER A 371 -7.43 -58.31 68.11
CA SER A 371 -8.56 -57.54 67.57
C SER A 371 -8.30 -56.03 67.60
N LEU A 372 -7.63 -55.56 68.66
CA LEU A 372 -7.21 -54.17 68.85
C LEU A 372 -6.06 -53.77 67.93
N VAL A 373 -5.16 -54.70 67.60
CA VAL A 373 -4.05 -54.46 66.66
C VAL A 373 -4.55 -54.27 65.24
N ASP A 374 -5.53 -55.06 64.81
CA ASP A 374 -6.11 -54.94 63.47
C ASP A 374 -7.03 -53.73 63.34
N SER A 375 -7.79 -53.36 64.40
CA SER A 375 -8.56 -52.10 64.41
C SER A 375 -7.66 -50.86 64.40
N ALA A 376 -6.54 -50.87 65.13
CA ALA A 376 -5.58 -49.77 65.12
C ALA A 376 -4.86 -49.63 63.76
N ARG A 377 -4.58 -50.75 63.08
CA ARG A 377 -4.05 -50.73 61.70
C ARG A 377 -5.09 -50.19 60.71
N LEU A 378 -6.35 -50.61 60.83
CA LEU A 378 -7.46 -50.09 60.02
C LEU A 378 -7.70 -48.59 60.25
N GLU A 379 -7.68 -48.13 61.50
CA GLU A 379 -7.85 -46.70 61.84
C GLU A 379 -6.67 -45.85 61.35
N LEU A 380 -5.44 -46.38 61.37
CA LEU A 380 -4.27 -45.69 60.83
C LEU A 380 -4.32 -45.59 59.30
N VAL A 381 -4.76 -46.66 58.63
CA VAL A 381 -5.01 -46.69 57.18
C VAL A 381 -6.11 -45.68 56.85
N ASP A 382 -7.23 -45.68 57.58
CA ASP A 382 -8.34 -44.77 57.35
C ASP A 382 -7.98 -43.30 57.67
N ARG A 383 -7.09 -43.05 58.64
CA ARG A 383 -6.56 -41.69 58.91
C ARG A 383 -5.53 -41.24 57.86
N ALA A 384 -4.72 -42.15 57.34
CA ALA A 384 -3.73 -41.87 56.29
C ALA A 384 -4.39 -41.64 54.92
N PHE A 385 -5.49 -42.34 54.62
CA PHE A 385 -6.24 -42.20 53.37
C PHE A 385 -7.41 -41.21 53.46
N GLY A 386 -8.07 -41.09 54.60
CA GLY A 386 -9.29 -40.28 54.77
C GLY A 386 -9.06 -38.77 54.89
N LYS A 387 -7.83 -38.30 55.20
CA LYS A 387 -7.51 -36.86 55.30
C LYS A 387 -6.56 -36.32 54.23
N GLY A 388 -6.14 -37.15 53.26
CA GLY A 388 -5.26 -36.74 52.17
C GLY A 388 -5.97 -36.41 50.85
N TYR A 389 -7.28 -36.64 50.75
CA TYR A 389 -8.01 -36.55 49.48
C TYR A 389 -8.78 -35.24 49.26
N GLY A 390 -8.73 -34.29 50.21
CA GLY A 390 -9.44 -33.02 50.06
C GLY A 390 -9.07 -31.97 51.08
N ASP A 391 -7.84 -31.44 51.03
CA ASP A 391 -7.57 -30.04 51.41
C ASP A 391 -6.15 -29.56 51.05
N SER A 392 -5.71 -29.83 49.81
CA SER A 392 -4.61 -29.04 49.24
C SER A 392 -5.21 -27.79 48.61
N ALA A 393 -5.63 -26.86 49.46
CA ALA A 393 -5.93 -25.49 49.08
C ALA A 393 -4.63 -24.82 48.57
N THR A 394 -4.34 -24.99 47.29
CA THR A 394 -3.57 -24.00 46.55
C THR A 394 -4.52 -22.82 46.30
N PRO A 395 -4.15 -21.57 46.65
CA PRO A 395 -5.01 -20.43 46.41
C PRO A 395 -5.27 -20.33 44.90
N SER A 396 -6.54 -20.45 44.55
CA SER A 396 -7.07 -20.15 43.23
C SER A 396 -6.88 -18.64 42.97
N THR A 397 -5.75 -18.25 42.41
CA THR A 397 -5.78 -17.16 41.43
C THR A 397 -6.49 -17.72 40.22
N ASP A 398 -7.74 -17.30 40.14
CA ASP A 398 -8.71 -17.47 39.08
C ASP A 398 -8.16 -16.90 37.76
N GLU A 399 -7.37 -17.71 37.06
CA GLU A 399 -7.29 -17.66 35.60
C GLU A 399 -7.74 -19.02 35.10
N GLY A 400 -9.05 -19.24 35.21
CA GLY A 400 -9.71 -20.29 34.46
C GLY A 400 -9.39 -20.08 32.99
N ILE A 401 -8.57 -20.96 32.41
CA ILE A 401 -8.59 -21.19 30.98
C ILE A 401 -9.98 -21.77 30.72
N SER A 402 -10.91 -20.86 30.41
CA SER A 402 -12.28 -21.18 30.08
C SER A 402 -12.25 -22.18 28.92
N ALA A 403 -13.15 -23.15 28.94
CA ALA A 403 -13.46 -23.96 27.78
C ALA A 403 -13.83 -23.10 26.54
N SER A 404 -14.06 -21.79 26.73
CA SER A 404 -14.22 -20.81 25.66
C SER A 404 -12.93 -20.48 24.89
N ALA A 405 -11.73 -20.65 25.47
CA ALA A 405 -10.47 -20.47 24.74
C ALA A 405 -10.28 -21.58 23.69
N PHE A 406 -10.70 -22.81 23.99
CA PHE A 406 -10.67 -23.94 23.05
C PHE A 406 -11.75 -23.79 21.97
N SER A 407 -12.94 -23.28 22.30
CA SER A 407 -13.98 -23.02 21.30
C SER A 407 -13.63 -21.85 20.38
N HIS A 408 -13.03 -20.77 20.91
CA HIS A 408 -12.56 -19.64 20.10
C HIS A 408 -11.46 -20.05 19.12
N VAL A 409 -10.60 -21.00 19.49
CA VAL A 409 -9.56 -21.53 18.59
C VAL A 409 -10.16 -22.38 17.46
N VAL A 410 -11.18 -23.20 17.75
CA VAL A 410 -11.90 -23.96 16.70
C VAL A 410 -12.65 -23.03 15.74
N ASP A 411 -13.25 -21.95 16.26
CA ASP A 411 -13.94 -20.97 15.42
C ASP A 411 -12.97 -20.12 14.59
N LEU A 412 -11.76 -19.82 15.10
CA LEU A 412 -10.73 -19.11 14.34
C LEU A 412 -10.12 -20.01 13.23
N ILE A 413 -9.96 -21.31 13.49
CA ILE A 413 -9.53 -22.29 12.47
C ILE A 413 -10.60 -22.44 11.37
N LYS A 414 -11.89 -22.38 11.71
CA LYS A 414 -12.97 -22.37 10.70
C LYS A 414 -13.02 -21.08 9.89
N ALA A 415 -12.68 -19.94 10.49
CA ALA A 415 -12.67 -18.65 9.81
C ALA A 415 -11.49 -18.46 8.85
N VAL A 416 -10.35 -19.12 9.10
CA VAL A 416 -9.16 -19.09 8.21
C VAL A 416 -9.28 -20.06 7.04
N ASN A 417 -10.21 -21.01 7.08
CA ASN A 417 -10.45 -22.02 6.04
C ASN A 417 -11.66 -21.68 5.13
N LYS A 418 -12.06 -20.40 5.14
CA LYS A 418 -13.03 -19.77 4.23
C LYS A 418 -12.31 -18.62 3.51
#